data_AF-A0A8H4QT99-F1
#
_entry.id   AF-A0A8H4QT99-F1
#
_cell.length_a   1.000
_cell.length_b   1.000
_cell.length_c   1.000
_cell.angle_alpha   90.00
_cell.angle_beta   90.00
_cell.angle_gamma   90.00
#
_symmetry.space_group_name_H-M   'P 1'
#
loop_
_entity.id
_entity.type
_entity.pdbx_description
1 polymer ?
#
loop_
_entity_poly.entity_id
_entity_poly.type
_entity_poly.pdbx_seq_one_letter_code
_entity_poly.pdbx_strand_id
1 'polypeptide(L)'
;MDIYPRQTTSGFDSSSRSRPKSLKPDKSGQPQSLTSSTMAVESGYGIEVAKPDIETKKEGFANKKLENMQAKIEDLEAKLRASQEERKNLSQELKHIKNEKEKATKRAIIAEQKVKQEQEQGEKDRKLLEEAQKANKTLQKKMDAMQKAADIEKANKKAPSPDVNGLQCGLDRAKAQLKKKQEEFQAQALKLQQATAKTQGLEKSLEARNAIVQELRQRIERLEQIKEEEECDRNKERARMRAYVEKMNAFKAKQTQEMEVFKASAVSQFNAQRKAYNALFKENAELKQRLSNVAIQDKDIADRIRLRNLIDQAQSRLAAAAELEPLIGPDNLPNPSLTWRLSLTGVSLEEDPRIGHAKALFADKNLDEQDRAFVESTQAFRHACLFTSKFRKGGNDLHQLMERADYLLSVERHVEKHPADAEILFPMLDYVCPLTDSGTANKSDTPGDPGRPGEPGTPKEAGTPGEADTPEASGEFGTPTEPGASGEYRNPEAPGTPGTSSKPDTP
;
A
#
# COMPACT_ATOMS: atom_id res chain seq x y z
N MET A 1 2.08 -42.47 -40.15
CA MET A 1 1.37 -42.76 -38.89
C MET A 1 1.97 -41.80 -37.88
N ASP A 2 1.32 -40.75 -37.41
CA ASP A 2 -0.12 -40.57 -37.18
C ASP A 2 -0.64 -39.22 -37.64
N ILE A 3 -1.91 -39.27 -38.06
CA ILE A 3 -2.75 -38.19 -38.59
C ILE A 3 -3.84 -37.97 -37.55
N TYR A 4 -4.06 -36.73 -37.09
CA TYR A 4 -5.29 -36.32 -36.41
C TYR A 4 -5.62 -34.86 -36.76
N PRO A 5 -6.90 -34.44 -36.71
CA PRO A 5 -7.55 -33.75 -37.82
C PRO A 5 -7.87 -32.29 -37.47
N ARG A 6 -8.02 -31.47 -38.52
CA ARG A 6 -8.63 -30.14 -38.44
C ARG A 6 -10.12 -30.26 -38.10
N GLN A 7 -10.54 -29.66 -36.99
CA GLN A 7 -11.94 -29.31 -36.77
C GLN A 7 -12.24 -27.92 -37.34
N THR A 8 -13.28 -27.87 -38.15
CA THR A 8 -13.91 -26.71 -38.76
C THR A 8 -14.85 -26.03 -37.76
N THR A 9 -14.73 -24.72 -37.58
CA THR A 9 -15.71 -23.91 -36.84
C THR A 9 -16.67 -23.23 -37.82
N SER A 10 -17.95 -23.62 -37.73
CA SER A 10 -19.12 -22.78 -38.04
C SER A 10 -19.05 -21.52 -37.17
N GLY A 11 -19.40 -20.31 -37.61
CA GLY A 11 -20.64 -19.96 -38.29
C GLY A 11 -21.68 -19.56 -37.23
N PHE A 12 -21.58 -18.35 -36.68
CA PHE A 12 -22.71 -17.68 -36.02
C PHE A 12 -22.60 -16.17 -36.12
N ASP A 13 -23.75 -15.59 -36.44
CA ASP A 13 -24.00 -14.27 -36.95
C ASP A 13 -24.50 -13.34 -35.83
N SER A 14 -24.40 -12.02 -36.09
CA SER A 14 -25.26 -10.95 -35.56
C SER A 14 -25.17 -10.58 -34.07
N SER A 15 -24.61 -9.39 -33.79
CA SER A 15 -25.41 -8.29 -33.20
C SER A 15 -24.61 -7.00 -33.04
N SER A 16 -25.04 -6.01 -33.82
CA SER A 16 -24.81 -4.58 -33.70
C SER A 16 -25.14 -4.02 -32.31
N ARG A 17 -24.18 -3.31 -31.69
CA ARG A 17 -24.47 -2.32 -30.64
C ARG A 17 -23.65 -1.05 -30.82
N SER A 18 -24.38 0.04 -30.66
CA SER A 18 -24.11 1.42 -31.02
C SER A 18 -23.21 2.14 -30.01
N ARG A 19 -22.52 3.16 -30.51
CA ARG A 19 -21.73 4.18 -29.79
C ARG A 19 -22.40 4.71 -28.51
N PRO A 20 -21.56 5.19 -27.59
CA PRO A 20 -21.70 6.57 -27.11
C PRO A 20 -20.46 7.41 -27.43
N LYS A 21 -20.71 8.63 -27.90
CA LYS A 21 -19.72 9.70 -28.10
C LYS A 21 -19.38 10.27 -26.71
N SER A 22 -18.12 10.26 -26.31
CA SER A 22 -17.64 10.98 -25.13
C SER A 22 -16.90 12.27 -25.52
N LEU A 23 -17.59 13.35 -25.18
CA LEU A 23 -17.22 14.73 -24.89
C LEU A 23 -15.72 15.08 -24.79
N LYS A 24 -15.37 16.17 -25.48
CA LYS A 24 -14.12 16.95 -25.31
C LYS A 24 -14.16 17.71 -23.96
N PRO A 25 -13.05 17.82 -23.22
CA PRO A 25 -12.97 18.74 -22.11
C PRO A 25 -12.61 20.16 -22.58
N ASP A 26 -13.34 21.10 -22.01
CA ASP A 26 -13.26 22.54 -22.21
C ASP A 26 -11.97 23.12 -21.60
N LYS A 27 -11.37 24.09 -22.28
CA LYS A 27 -10.16 24.80 -21.85
C LYS A 27 -10.52 26.27 -21.61
N SER A 28 -10.79 26.64 -20.35
CA SER A 28 -10.68 28.05 -19.92
C SER A 28 -10.71 28.14 -18.40
N GLY A 29 -9.62 28.63 -17.81
CA GLY A 29 -9.53 28.90 -16.38
C GLY A 29 -8.22 29.61 -16.05
N GLN A 30 -8.09 30.88 -16.47
CA GLN A 30 -7.11 31.80 -15.90
C GLN A 30 -7.53 32.19 -14.48
N PRO A 31 -6.64 32.20 -13.48
CA PRO A 31 -6.90 32.89 -12.23
C PRO A 31 -6.58 34.38 -12.38
N GLN A 32 -7.59 35.22 -12.13
CA GLN A 32 -7.46 36.66 -12.00
C GLN A 32 -6.75 37.02 -10.68
N SER A 33 -5.79 37.92 -10.78
CA SER A 33 -5.10 38.59 -9.68
C SER A 33 -6.07 39.53 -8.95
N LEU A 34 -6.38 39.24 -7.68
CA LEU A 34 -7.04 40.19 -6.79
C LEU A 34 -5.99 41.00 -6.03
N THR A 35 -5.79 42.24 -6.48
CA THR A 35 -5.11 43.30 -5.73
C THR A 35 -6.13 43.92 -4.78
N SER A 36 -6.11 43.53 -3.49
CA SER A 36 -6.92 44.19 -2.48
C SER A 36 -6.21 45.42 -1.93
N SER A 37 -6.96 46.52 -2.07
CA SER A 37 -6.63 47.90 -1.74
C SER A 37 -6.51 48.13 -0.24
N THR A 38 -5.42 48.79 0.13
CA THR A 38 -5.20 49.39 1.45
C THR A 38 -6.21 50.52 1.68
N MET A 39 -7.03 50.43 2.73
CA MET A 39 -7.72 51.58 3.31
C MET A 39 -7.18 51.84 4.71
N ALA A 40 -6.59 53.02 4.87
CA ALA A 40 -6.18 53.59 6.13
C ALA A 40 -7.42 54.08 6.89
N VAL A 41 -7.54 53.67 8.16
CA VAL A 41 -8.41 54.31 9.13
C VAL A 41 -7.54 54.62 10.36
N GLU A 42 -7.25 55.90 10.53
CA GLU A 42 -6.76 56.47 11.78
C GLU A 42 -7.92 56.58 12.78
N SER A 43 -7.64 56.30 14.06
CA SER A 43 -8.15 57.02 15.23
C SER A 43 -8.33 56.08 16.43
N GLY A 44 -7.67 56.41 17.54
CA GLY A 44 -8.01 55.87 18.85
C GLY A 44 -6.84 55.74 19.81
N TYR A 45 -6.41 56.86 20.39
CA TYR A 45 -5.51 56.88 21.55
C TYR A 45 -6.22 56.21 22.75
N GLY A 46 -5.80 55.00 23.09
CA GLY A 46 -6.08 54.33 24.36
C GLY A 46 -4.79 53.76 24.92
N ILE A 47 -4.29 54.35 26.00
CA ILE A 47 -3.11 53.86 26.73
C ILE A 47 -3.57 52.63 27.53
N GLU A 48 -3.50 51.46 26.89
CA GLU A 48 -3.60 50.16 27.56
C GLU A 48 -2.18 49.63 27.82
N VAL A 49 -1.92 49.32 29.09
CA VAL A 49 -0.64 48.78 29.56
C VAL A 49 -0.49 47.36 29.01
N ALA A 50 0.19 47.26 27.87
CA ALA A 50 0.42 46.02 27.14
C ALA A 50 1.22 45.01 27.98
N LYS A 51 0.55 43.95 28.42
CA LYS A 51 1.24 42.72 28.83
C LYS A 51 1.94 42.15 27.59
N PRO A 52 3.23 41.78 27.67
CA PRO A 52 3.95 41.26 26.52
C PRO A 52 3.30 39.94 26.08
N ASP A 53 2.78 39.97 24.86
CA ASP A 53 1.99 38.93 24.22
C ASP A 53 2.90 37.75 23.82
N ILE A 54 3.18 36.86 24.77
CA ILE A 54 4.09 35.72 24.60
C ILE A 54 3.52 34.69 23.59
N GLU A 55 2.21 34.70 23.34
CA GLU A 55 1.54 33.77 22.43
C GLU A 55 1.86 34.07 20.96
N THR A 56 1.91 35.34 20.55
CA THR A 56 2.22 35.74 19.16
C THR A 56 3.60 35.30 18.69
N LYS A 57 4.59 35.22 19.59
CA LYS A 57 5.95 34.75 19.27
C LYS A 57 6.01 33.24 19.01
N LYS A 58 5.17 32.45 19.69
CA LYS A 58 5.11 30.99 19.47
C LYS A 58 4.45 30.66 18.14
N GLU A 59 3.41 31.40 17.76
CA GLU A 59 2.73 31.24 16.47
C GLU A 59 3.66 31.60 15.30
N GLY A 60 4.42 32.70 15.42
CA GLY A 60 5.40 33.07 14.38
C GLY A 60 6.48 32.00 14.13
N PHE A 61 6.94 31.31 15.18
CA PHE A 61 7.92 30.22 15.03
C PHE A 61 7.31 28.96 14.41
N ALA A 62 6.07 28.63 14.77
CA ALA A 62 5.34 27.52 14.17
C ALA A 62 5.10 27.75 12.66
N ASN A 63 4.67 28.95 12.28
CA ASN A 63 4.43 29.32 10.89
C ASN A 63 5.71 29.26 10.05
N LYS A 64 6.83 29.81 10.55
CA LYS A 64 8.13 29.73 9.87
C LYS A 64 8.64 28.30 9.70
N LYS A 65 8.36 27.42 10.68
CA LYS A 65 8.69 26.00 10.56
C LYS A 65 7.82 25.31 9.51
N LEU A 66 6.54 25.66 9.43
CA LEU A 66 5.60 25.13 8.44
C LEU A 66 6.01 25.56 7.02
N GLU A 67 6.32 26.83 6.81
CA GLU A 67 6.83 27.35 5.53
C GLU A 67 8.11 26.62 5.08
N ASN A 68 9.06 26.41 6.00
CA ASN A 68 10.29 25.66 5.70
C ASN A 68 10.03 24.19 5.34
N MET A 69 9.04 23.55 5.98
CA MET A 69 8.66 22.18 5.63
C MET A 69 7.97 22.13 4.27
N GLN A 70 7.12 23.12 3.97
CA GLN A 70 6.41 23.22 2.71
C GLN A 70 7.38 23.44 1.54
N ALA A 71 8.36 24.35 1.69
CA ALA A 71 9.43 24.54 0.70
C ALA A 71 10.26 23.27 0.47
N LYS A 72 10.53 22.47 1.51
CA LYS A 72 11.21 21.18 1.37
C LYS A 72 10.37 20.14 0.64
N ILE A 73 9.05 20.11 0.87
CA ILE A 73 8.14 19.23 0.16
C ILE A 73 8.14 19.59 -1.33
N GLU A 74 8.03 20.87 -1.67
CA GLU A 74 8.05 21.34 -3.06
C GLU A 74 9.36 21.00 -3.78
N ASP A 75 10.52 21.17 -3.14
CA ASP A 75 11.83 20.77 -3.69
C ASP A 75 11.91 19.25 -3.93
N LEU A 76 11.43 18.43 -3.00
CA LEU A 76 11.41 16.98 -3.14
C LEU A 76 10.46 16.53 -4.26
N GLU A 77 9.30 17.17 -4.40
CA GLU A 77 8.36 16.92 -5.49
C GLU A 77 8.94 17.31 -6.86
N ALA A 78 9.69 18.42 -6.94
CA ALA A 78 10.39 18.82 -8.15
C ALA A 78 11.47 17.80 -8.54
N LYS A 79 12.27 17.33 -7.57
CA LYS A 79 13.28 16.28 -7.78
C LYS A 79 12.65 14.96 -8.21
N LEU A 80 11.51 14.59 -7.63
CA LEU A 80 10.78 13.38 -8.02
C LEU A 80 10.27 13.48 -9.46
N ARG A 81 9.70 14.62 -9.86
CA ARG A 81 9.25 14.87 -11.24
C ARG A 81 10.41 14.82 -12.24
N ALA A 82 11.55 15.44 -11.92
CA ALA A 82 12.76 15.39 -12.75
C ALA A 82 13.25 13.94 -12.93
N SER A 83 13.34 13.17 -11.84
CA SER A 83 13.77 11.76 -11.90
C SER A 83 12.79 10.88 -12.68
N GLN A 84 11.48 11.14 -12.59
CA GLN A 84 10.48 10.42 -13.39
C GLN A 84 10.61 10.73 -14.89
N GLU A 85 10.93 11.97 -15.25
CA GLU A 85 11.14 12.35 -16.65
C GLU A 85 12.44 11.75 -17.23
N GLU A 86 13.53 11.74 -16.46
CA GLU A 86 14.76 11.03 -16.82
C GLU A 86 14.50 9.54 -17.09
N ARG A 87 13.69 8.87 -16.26
CA ARG A 87 13.32 7.47 -16.49
C ARG A 87 12.53 7.26 -17.78
N LYS A 88 11.63 8.19 -18.14
CA LYS A 88 10.91 8.12 -19.42
C LYS A 88 11.87 8.29 -20.60
N ASN A 89 12.79 9.25 -20.52
CA ASN A 89 13.78 9.50 -21.56
C ASN A 89 14.69 8.28 -21.77
N LEU A 90 15.21 7.70 -20.69
CA LEU A 90 16.00 6.46 -20.76
C LEU A 90 15.21 5.28 -21.31
N SER A 91 13.92 5.16 -20.96
CA SER A 91 13.05 4.11 -21.50
C SER A 91 12.85 4.25 -23.02
N GLN A 92 12.67 5.48 -23.51
CA GLN A 92 12.57 5.77 -24.94
C GLN A 92 13.88 5.48 -25.68
N GLU A 93 15.02 5.87 -25.10
CA GLU A 93 16.34 5.61 -25.66
C GLU A 93 16.64 4.11 -25.77
N LEU A 94 16.33 3.33 -24.72
CA LEU A 94 16.45 1.87 -24.76
C LEU A 94 15.56 1.23 -25.83
N LYS A 95 14.35 1.77 -26.06
CA LYS A 95 13.47 1.31 -27.13
C LYS A 95 14.07 1.60 -28.51
N HIS A 96 14.68 2.77 -28.69
CA HIS A 96 15.38 3.14 -29.92
C HIS A 96 16.59 2.22 -30.18
N ILE A 97 17.44 2.01 -29.18
CA ILE A 97 18.61 1.13 -29.27
C ILE A 97 18.19 -0.30 -29.60
N LYS A 98 17.12 -0.82 -28.98
CA LYS A 98 16.59 -2.16 -29.27
C LYS A 98 16.15 -2.29 -30.73
N ASN A 99 15.45 -1.28 -31.26
CA ASN A 99 15.00 -1.27 -32.65
C ASN A 99 16.18 -1.20 -33.64
N GLU A 100 17.18 -0.35 -33.37
CA GLU A 100 18.38 -0.26 -34.21
C GLU A 100 19.20 -1.56 -34.17
N LYS A 101 19.30 -2.22 -33.01
CA LYS A 101 19.92 -3.54 -32.90
C LYS A 101 19.17 -4.58 -33.74
N GLU A 102 17.84 -4.60 -33.71
CA GLU A 102 17.03 -5.51 -34.52
C GLU A 102 17.23 -5.26 -36.03
N LYS A 103 17.27 -4.00 -36.46
CA LYS A 103 17.58 -3.64 -37.85
C LYS A 103 18.98 -4.08 -38.24
N ALA A 104 19.98 -3.87 -37.39
CA ALA A 104 21.36 -4.29 -37.62
C ALA A 104 21.47 -5.81 -37.77
N THR A 105 20.78 -6.58 -36.91
CA THR A 105 20.71 -8.05 -37.03
C THR A 105 20.06 -8.48 -38.33
N LYS A 106 18.95 -7.86 -38.75
CA LYS A 106 18.31 -8.15 -40.05
C LYS A 106 19.25 -7.87 -41.23
N ARG A 107 19.98 -6.76 -41.20
CA ARG A 107 20.99 -6.42 -42.22
C ARG A 107 22.13 -7.45 -42.26
N ALA A 108 22.60 -7.90 -41.10
CA ALA A 108 23.64 -8.93 -41.00
C ALA A 108 23.18 -10.27 -41.61
N ILE A 109 21.96 -10.72 -41.30
CA ILE A 109 21.38 -11.95 -41.87
C ILE A 109 21.28 -11.86 -43.40
N ILE A 110 20.81 -10.72 -43.93
CA ILE A 110 20.72 -10.52 -45.39
C ILE A 110 22.11 -10.55 -46.03
N ALA A 111 23.10 -9.91 -45.41
CA ALA A 111 24.48 -9.92 -45.90
C ALA A 111 25.07 -11.34 -45.89
N GLU A 112 24.83 -12.12 -44.83
CA GLU A 112 25.27 -13.51 -44.72
C GLU A 112 24.63 -14.40 -45.81
N GLN A 113 23.33 -14.24 -46.06
CA GLN A 113 22.64 -14.94 -47.15
C GLN A 113 23.22 -14.60 -48.53
N LYS A 114 23.57 -13.32 -48.76
CA LYS A 114 24.18 -12.88 -50.01
C LYS A 114 25.57 -13.48 -50.21
N VAL A 115 26.41 -13.47 -49.17
CA VAL A 115 27.74 -14.10 -49.21
C VAL A 115 27.61 -15.61 -49.49
N LYS A 116 26.65 -16.29 -48.86
CA LYS A 116 26.40 -17.72 -49.12
C LYS A 116 25.99 -17.98 -50.57
N GLN A 117 25.12 -17.16 -51.15
CA GLN A 117 24.74 -17.27 -52.57
C GLN A 117 25.93 -17.05 -53.51
N GLU A 118 26.79 -16.06 -53.22
CA GLU A 118 28.00 -15.80 -53.99
C GLU A 118 29.01 -16.95 -53.89
N GLN A 119 29.14 -17.57 -52.70
CA GLN A 119 29.97 -18.77 -52.51
C GLN A 119 29.44 -19.96 -53.31
N GLU A 120 28.13 -20.25 -53.24
CA GLU A 120 27.50 -21.33 -54.00
C GLU A 120 27.66 -21.12 -55.52
N GLN A 121 27.56 -19.86 -55.99
CA GLN A 121 27.82 -19.53 -57.38
C GLN A 121 29.29 -19.74 -57.76
N GLY A 122 30.22 -19.28 -56.92
CA GLY A 122 31.66 -19.49 -57.13
C GLY A 122 32.05 -20.98 -57.18
N GLU A 123 31.40 -21.84 -56.39
CA GLU A 123 31.60 -23.29 -56.45
C GLU A 123 31.07 -23.92 -57.75
N LYS A 124 29.91 -23.47 -58.24
CA LYS A 124 29.39 -23.89 -59.56
C LYS A 124 30.34 -23.52 -60.68
N ASP A 125 30.86 -22.29 -60.65
CA ASP A 125 31.81 -21.81 -61.65
C ASP A 125 33.13 -22.60 -61.59
N ARG A 126 33.61 -22.94 -60.38
CA ARG A 126 34.79 -23.82 -60.21
C ARG A 126 34.56 -25.21 -60.82
N LYS A 127 33.40 -25.82 -60.60
CA LYS A 127 33.05 -27.13 -61.18
C LYS A 127 33.00 -27.07 -62.71
N LEU A 128 32.37 -26.05 -63.28
CA LEU A 128 32.34 -25.84 -64.74
C LEU A 128 33.75 -25.68 -65.32
N LEU A 129 34.63 -24.96 -64.62
CA LEU A 129 36.03 -24.81 -65.03
C LEU A 129 36.78 -26.14 -65.00
N GLU A 130 36.60 -26.96 -63.95
CA GLU A 130 37.20 -28.30 -63.86
C GLU A 130 36.71 -29.23 -64.97
N GLU A 131 35.42 -29.19 -65.32
CA GLU A 131 34.85 -29.95 -66.44
C GLU A 131 35.44 -29.50 -67.79
N ALA A 132 35.52 -28.19 -68.03
CA ALA A 132 36.15 -27.63 -69.22
C ALA A 132 37.63 -28.05 -69.34
N GLN A 133 38.37 -28.08 -68.22
CA GLN A 133 39.75 -28.56 -68.18
C GLN A 133 39.86 -30.06 -68.51
N LYS A 134 38.94 -30.90 -68.01
CA LYS A 134 38.88 -32.33 -68.36
C LYS A 134 38.55 -32.55 -69.85
N ALA A 135 37.62 -31.78 -70.40
CA ALA A 135 37.29 -31.80 -71.82
C ALA A 135 38.50 -31.42 -72.69
N ASN A 136 39.22 -30.35 -72.33
CA ASN A 136 40.44 -29.94 -73.02
C ASN A 136 41.54 -31.01 -72.98
N LYS A 137 41.78 -31.65 -71.82
CA LYS A 137 42.73 -32.77 -71.71
C LYS A 137 42.34 -33.94 -72.62
N THR A 138 41.04 -34.21 -72.78
CA THR A 138 40.53 -35.28 -73.63
C THR A 138 40.71 -34.96 -75.11
N LEU A 139 40.44 -33.71 -75.52
CA LEU A 139 40.71 -33.23 -76.87
C LEU A 139 42.21 -33.29 -77.20
N GLN A 140 43.07 -32.89 -76.27
CA GLN A 140 44.52 -32.99 -76.46
C GLN A 140 44.97 -34.43 -76.72
N LYS A 141 44.51 -35.40 -75.92
CA LYS A 141 44.80 -36.82 -76.14
C LYS A 141 44.33 -37.33 -77.51
N LYS A 142 43.16 -36.87 -77.98
CA LYS A 142 42.66 -37.22 -79.32
C LYS A 142 43.54 -36.63 -80.42
N MET A 143 43.99 -35.38 -80.28
CA MET A 143 44.92 -34.78 -81.24
C MET A 143 46.24 -35.54 -81.30
N ASP A 144 46.81 -35.91 -80.15
CA ASP A 144 48.05 -36.68 -80.08
C ASP A 144 47.89 -38.09 -80.69
N ALA A 145 46.73 -38.73 -80.51
CA ALA A 145 46.42 -40.03 -81.11
C ALA A 145 46.25 -39.95 -82.63
N MET A 146 45.55 -38.92 -83.14
CA MET A 146 45.43 -38.68 -84.57
C MET A 146 46.79 -38.39 -85.21
N GLN A 147 47.66 -37.64 -84.53
CA GLN A 147 49.02 -37.39 -84.99
C GLN A 147 49.84 -38.69 -85.09
N LYS A 148 49.78 -39.56 -84.08
CA LYS A 148 50.43 -40.89 -84.12
C LYS A 148 49.88 -41.80 -85.22
N ALA A 149 48.57 -41.79 -85.45
CA ALA A 149 47.95 -42.56 -86.52
C ALA A 149 48.43 -42.09 -87.91
N ALA A 150 48.55 -40.77 -88.11
CA ALA A 150 49.10 -40.20 -89.34
C ALA A 150 50.59 -40.56 -89.56
N ASP A 151 51.36 -40.73 -88.48
CA ASP A 151 52.76 -41.16 -88.57
C ASP A 151 52.90 -42.67 -88.86
N ILE A 152 51.94 -43.50 -88.43
CA ILE A 152 51.85 -44.93 -88.78
C ILE A 152 51.42 -45.12 -90.24
N GLU A 153 50.53 -44.28 -90.77
CA GLU A 153 50.08 -44.36 -92.18
C GLU A 153 51.21 -44.00 -93.17
N LYS A 154 52.20 -43.21 -92.75
CA LYS A 154 53.42 -42.93 -93.54
C LYS A 154 54.39 -44.11 -93.61
N ALA A 155 54.25 -45.13 -92.77
CA ALA A 155 55.16 -46.27 -92.72
C ALA A 155 54.80 -47.43 -93.68
N ASN A 156 53.67 -47.35 -94.40
CA ASN A 156 53.13 -48.50 -95.16
C ASN A 156 52.74 -48.22 -96.62
N LYS A 157 53.60 -47.53 -97.38
CA LYS A 157 53.50 -47.47 -98.85
C LYS A 157 54.87 -47.69 -99.50
N LYS A 158 55.14 -48.93 -99.92
CA LYS A 158 56.23 -49.31 -100.84
C LYS A 158 55.57 -49.65 -102.18
N ALA A 159 55.79 -48.81 -103.20
CA ALA A 159 55.28 -48.99 -104.56
C ALA A 159 56.40 -48.66 -105.58
N PRO A 160 56.33 -49.22 -106.81
CA PRO A 160 57.48 -49.52 -107.66
C PRO A 160 58.00 -48.32 -108.48
N SER A 161 59.23 -48.48 -108.98
CA SER A 161 60.11 -47.49 -109.63
C SER A 161 59.46 -46.66 -110.74
N PRO A 162 59.59 -45.32 -110.72
CA PRO A 162 59.12 -44.48 -111.81
C PRO A 162 60.24 -43.95 -112.71
N ASP A 163 59.83 -43.78 -113.95
CA ASP A 163 60.44 -43.13 -115.10
C ASP A 163 61.05 -41.73 -114.79
N VAL A 164 62.19 -41.41 -115.42
CA VAL A 164 63.11 -40.30 -115.08
C VAL A 164 62.48 -38.91 -115.30
N ASN A 165 61.49 -38.77 -116.19
CA ASN A 165 60.73 -37.53 -116.36
C ASN A 165 59.60 -37.36 -115.31
N GLY A 166 59.06 -38.46 -114.79
CA GLY A 166 58.11 -38.47 -113.67
C GLY A 166 58.80 -38.20 -112.32
N LEU A 167 60.07 -38.58 -112.18
CA LEU A 167 60.90 -38.29 -111.01
C LEU A 167 61.17 -36.79 -110.82
N GLN A 168 61.34 -36.02 -111.91
CA GLN A 168 61.53 -34.57 -111.80
C GLN A 168 60.24 -33.85 -111.36
N CYS A 169 59.10 -34.19 -111.98
CA CYS A 169 57.79 -33.68 -111.54
C CYS A 169 57.42 -34.16 -110.12
N GLY A 170 57.83 -35.39 -109.77
CA GLY A 170 57.69 -35.95 -108.42
C GLY A 170 58.59 -35.25 -107.40
N LEU A 171 59.81 -34.87 -107.78
CA LEU A 171 60.74 -34.10 -106.97
C LEU A 171 60.23 -32.67 -106.74
N ASP A 172 59.67 -32.03 -107.76
CA ASP A 172 59.09 -30.69 -107.62
C ASP A 172 57.79 -30.71 -106.79
N ARG A 173 56.96 -31.75 -106.92
CA ARG A 173 55.83 -32.00 -106.01
C ARG A 173 56.31 -32.29 -104.58
N ALA A 174 57.37 -33.07 -104.40
CA ALA A 174 57.94 -33.37 -103.10
C ALA A 174 58.55 -32.12 -102.46
N LYS A 175 59.24 -31.26 -103.23
CA LYS A 175 59.73 -29.95 -102.77
C LYS A 175 58.59 -29.02 -102.39
N ALA A 176 57.51 -28.98 -103.19
CA ALA A 176 56.32 -28.18 -102.86
C ALA A 176 55.62 -28.70 -101.58
N GLN A 177 55.52 -30.03 -101.41
CA GLN A 177 55.00 -30.63 -100.19
C GLN A 177 55.91 -30.38 -98.98
N LEU A 178 57.23 -30.45 -99.16
CA LEU A 178 58.20 -30.15 -98.11
C LEU A 178 58.10 -28.68 -97.69
N LYS A 179 58.01 -27.76 -98.66
CA LYS A 179 57.80 -26.34 -98.40
C LYS A 179 56.49 -26.08 -97.67
N LYS A 180 55.38 -26.69 -98.11
CA LYS A 180 54.09 -26.61 -97.42
C LYS A 180 54.18 -27.17 -95.99
N LYS A 181 54.90 -28.27 -95.78
CA LYS A 181 55.13 -28.86 -94.44
C LYS A 181 56.01 -27.97 -93.58
N GLN A 182 57.00 -27.31 -94.17
CA GLN A 182 57.85 -26.34 -93.49
C GLN A 182 57.04 -25.11 -93.06
N GLU A 183 56.18 -24.58 -93.93
CA GLU A 183 55.25 -23.49 -93.62
C GLU A 183 54.22 -23.90 -92.55
N GLU A 184 53.66 -25.12 -92.63
CA GLU A 184 52.78 -25.69 -91.60
C GLU A 184 53.50 -25.82 -90.25
N PHE A 185 54.75 -26.29 -90.25
CA PHE A 185 55.56 -26.42 -89.03
C PHE A 185 55.92 -25.06 -88.43
N GLN A 186 56.26 -24.07 -89.27
CA GLN A 186 56.48 -22.69 -88.83
C GLN A 186 55.19 -22.07 -88.26
N ALA A 187 54.04 -22.30 -88.89
CA ALA A 187 52.76 -21.85 -88.38
C ALA A 187 52.39 -22.53 -87.05
N GLN A 188 52.69 -23.83 -86.90
CA GLN A 188 52.51 -24.55 -85.63
C GLN A 188 53.47 -24.04 -84.54
N ALA A 189 54.73 -23.76 -84.88
CA ALA A 189 55.70 -23.18 -83.95
C ALA A 189 55.25 -21.79 -83.47
N LEU A 190 54.74 -20.95 -84.37
CA LEU A 190 54.16 -19.64 -84.01
C LEU A 190 52.93 -19.79 -83.11
N LYS A 191 52.02 -20.73 -83.41
CA LYS A 191 50.86 -21.01 -82.55
C LYS A 191 51.28 -21.49 -81.17
N LEU A 192 52.30 -22.35 -81.08
CA LEU A 192 52.85 -22.82 -79.82
C LEU A 192 53.46 -21.66 -79.03
N GLN A 193 54.25 -20.79 -79.68
CA GLN A 193 54.83 -19.61 -79.06
C GLN A 193 53.76 -18.65 -78.52
N GLN A 194 52.68 -18.42 -79.28
CA GLN A 194 51.53 -17.63 -78.83
C GLN A 194 50.81 -18.28 -77.63
N ALA A 195 50.63 -19.60 -77.66
CA ALA A 195 50.04 -20.34 -76.53
C ALA A 195 50.92 -20.24 -75.27
N THR A 196 52.23 -20.39 -75.41
CA THR A 196 53.20 -20.24 -74.32
C THR A 196 53.19 -18.81 -73.74
N ALA A 197 53.13 -17.78 -74.59
CA ALA A 197 53.01 -16.40 -74.13
C ALA A 197 51.70 -16.18 -73.36
N LYS A 198 50.59 -16.79 -73.83
CA LYS A 198 49.29 -16.72 -73.14
C LYS A 198 49.31 -17.44 -71.79
N THR A 199 49.94 -18.62 -71.69
CA THR A 199 50.05 -19.35 -70.41
C THR A 199 50.91 -18.58 -69.41
N GLN A 200 52.03 -18.00 -69.84
CA GLN A 200 52.86 -17.13 -69.01
C GLN A 200 52.09 -15.89 -68.52
N GLY A 201 51.24 -15.31 -69.38
CA GLY A 201 50.36 -14.22 -68.97
C GLY A 201 49.35 -14.63 -67.89
N LEU A 202 48.77 -15.82 -68.02
CA LEU A 202 47.85 -16.37 -67.02
C LEU A 202 48.55 -16.73 -65.70
N GLU A 203 49.76 -17.28 -65.75
CA GLU A 203 50.59 -17.58 -64.57
C GLU A 203 50.88 -16.31 -63.78
N LYS A 204 51.36 -15.25 -64.45
CA LYS A 204 51.56 -13.93 -63.83
C LYS A 204 50.26 -13.37 -63.23
N SER A 205 49.13 -13.51 -63.92
CA SER A 205 47.83 -13.09 -63.39
C SER A 205 47.40 -13.90 -62.16
N LEU A 206 47.74 -15.19 -62.12
CA LEU A 206 47.42 -16.08 -61.00
C LEU A 206 48.30 -15.76 -59.79
N GLU A 207 49.60 -15.50 -60.00
CA GLU A 207 50.52 -15.01 -58.98
C GLU A 207 50.05 -13.69 -58.37
N ALA A 208 49.63 -12.73 -59.21
CA ALA A 208 49.08 -11.46 -58.74
C ALA A 208 47.81 -11.65 -57.89
N ARG A 209 46.89 -12.54 -58.30
CA ARG A 209 45.70 -12.87 -57.50
C ARG A 209 46.06 -13.55 -56.19
N ASN A 210 47.03 -14.46 -56.19
CA ASN A 210 47.49 -15.12 -54.97
C ASN A 210 48.11 -14.11 -54.00
N ALA A 211 48.87 -13.13 -54.48
CA ALA A 211 49.40 -12.05 -53.65
C ALA A 211 48.28 -11.25 -52.97
N ILE A 212 47.23 -10.88 -53.72
CA ILE A 212 46.04 -10.19 -53.16
C ILE A 212 45.34 -11.06 -52.12
N VAL A 213 45.17 -12.36 -52.37
CA VAL A 213 44.54 -13.28 -51.40
C VAL A 213 45.36 -13.36 -50.11
N GLN A 214 46.69 -13.39 -50.20
CA GLN A 214 47.56 -13.39 -49.02
C GLN A 214 47.47 -12.08 -48.23
N GLU A 215 47.44 -10.94 -48.93
CA GLU A 215 47.23 -9.63 -48.30
C GLU A 215 45.88 -9.56 -47.57
N LEU A 216 44.81 -10.04 -48.20
CA LEU A 216 43.48 -10.11 -47.58
C LEU A 216 43.45 -11.03 -46.36
N ARG A 217 44.13 -12.17 -46.40
CA ARG A 217 44.27 -13.06 -45.23
C ARG A 217 44.94 -12.37 -44.06
N GLN A 218 46.08 -11.71 -44.30
CA GLN A 218 46.77 -10.93 -43.27
C GLN A 218 45.90 -9.81 -42.72
N ARG A 219 45.10 -9.15 -43.59
CA ARG A 219 44.18 -8.11 -43.15
C ARG A 219 43.05 -8.66 -42.27
N ILE A 220 42.50 -9.82 -42.62
CA ILE A 220 41.48 -10.50 -41.80
C ILE A 220 42.06 -10.84 -40.42
N GLU A 221 43.25 -11.44 -40.38
CA GLU A 221 43.92 -11.80 -39.11
C GLU A 221 44.15 -10.58 -38.21
N ARG A 222 44.60 -9.44 -38.77
CA ARG A 222 44.74 -8.19 -38.01
C ARG A 222 43.39 -7.67 -37.48
N LEU A 223 42.32 -7.77 -38.28
CA LEU A 223 40.98 -7.35 -37.83
C LEU A 223 40.44 -8.25 -36.72
N GLU A 224 40.75 -9.55 -36.76
CA GLU A 224 40.41 -10.49 -35.69
C GLU A 224 41.14 -10.14 -34.40
N GLN A 225 42.44 -9.86 -34.46
CA GLN A 225 43.23 -9.39 -33.31
C GLN A 225 42.67 -8.09 -32.71
N ILE A 226 42.35 -7.09 -33.54
CA ILE A 226 41.74 -5.84 -33.08
C ILE A 226 40.39 -6.11 -32.39
N LYS A 227 39.56 -7.00 -32.96
CA LYS A 227 38.27 -7.37 -32.38
C LYS A 227 38.43 -8.04 -31.02
N GLU A 228 39.42 -8.91 -30.85
CA GLU A 228 39.76 -9.58 -29.58
C GLU A 228 40.26 -8.58 -28.53
N GLU A 229 41.12 -7.63 -28.91
CA GLU A 229 41.58 -6.54 -28.03
C GLU A 229 40.41 -5.68 -27.56
N GLU A 230 39.54 -5.25 -28.46
CA GLU A 230 38.34 -4.50 -28.11
C GLU A 230 37.41 -5.28 -27.18
N GLU A 231 37.26 -6.59 -27.39
CA GLU A 231 36.44 -7.44 -26.52
C GLU A 231 37.06 -7.58 -25.13
N CYS A 232 38.39 -7.73 -25.06
CA CYS A 232 39.14 -7.71 -23.82
C CYS A 232 38.92 -6.40 -23.06
N ASP A 233 39.01 -5.26 -23.74
CA ASP A 233 38.81 -3.94 -23.13
C ASP A 233 37.35 -3.70 -22.70
N ARG A 234 36.37 -4.11 -23.52
CA ARG A 234 34.95 -4.11 -23.13
C ARG A 234 34.73 -4.96 -21.88
N ASN A 235 35.39 -6.10 -21.74
CA ASN A 235 35.29 -6.96 -20.58
C ASN A 235 35.97 -6.37 -19.33
N LYS A 236 37.11 -5.71 -19.48
CA LYS A 236 37.75 -4.92 -18.41
C LYS A 236 36.83 -3.81 -17.92
N GLU A 237 36.19 -3.08 -18.83
CA GLU A 237 35.29 -1.98 -18.47
C GLU A 237 34.01 -2.50 -17.78
N ARG A 238 33.43 -3.60 -18.26
CA ARG A 238 32.34 -4.28 -17.56
C ARG A 238 32.74 -4.73 -16.16
N ALA A 239 33.96 -5.22 -15.97
CA ALA A 239 34.46 -5.61 -14.65
C ALA A 239 34.60 -4.41 -13.71
N ARG A 240 35.12 -3.27 -14.20
CA ARG A 240 35.19 -2.00 -13.45
C ARG A 240 33.80 -1.51 -13.05
N MET A 241 32.84 -1.54 -13.97
CA MET A 241 31.47 -1.13 -13.70
C MET A 241 30.80 -2.03 -12.65
N ARG A 242 31.01 -3.36 -12.70
CA ARG A 242 30.52 -4.28 -11.67
C ARG A 242 31.11 -3.96 -10.29
N ALA A 243 32.44 -3.78 -10.22
CA ALA A 243 33.11 -3.42 -8.96
C ALA A 243 32.60 -2.07 -8.40
N TYR A 244 32.33 -1.09 -9.27
CA TYR A 244 31.72 0.18 -8.87
C TYR A 244 30.31 0.01 -8.30
N VAL A 245 29.45 -0.78 -8.98
CA VAL A 245 28.09 -1.08 -8.52
C VAL A 245 28.11 -1.82 -7.19
N GLU A 246 29.01 -2.80 -7.01
CA GLU A 246 29.20 -3.51 -5.74
C GLU A 246 29.61 -2.55 -4.61
N LYS A 247 30.57 -1.65 -4.87
CA LYS A 247 30.99 -0.63 -3.89
C LYS A 247 29.84 0.32 -3.51
N MET A 248 29.04 0.74 -4.49
CA MET A 248 27.86 1.57 -4.26
C MET A 248 26.79 0.83 -3.45
N ASN A 249 26.57 -0.46 -3.71
CA ASN A 249 25.63 -1.28 -2.95
C ASN A 249 26.12 -1.51 -1.52
N ALA A 250 27.41 -1.76 -1.31
CA ALA A 250 28.01 -1.88 0.02
C ALA A 250 27.88 -0.57 0.82
N PHE A 251 28.11 0.57 0.18
CA PHE A 251 27.91 1.89 0.80
C PHE A 251 26.45 2.12 1.22
N LYS A 252 25.50 1.80 0.34
CA LYS A 252 24.06 1.88 0.65
C LYS A 252 23.68 0.95 1.80
N ALA A 253 24.17 -0.29 1.80
CA ALA A 253 23.92 -1.24 2.87
C ALA A 253 24.43 -0.73 4.22
N LYS A 254 25.64 -0.14 4.24
CA LYS A 254 26.19 0.50 5.44
C LYS A 254 25.32 1.66 5.94
N GLN A 255 24.86 2.55 5.04
CA GLN A 255 23.94 3.63 5.42
C GLN A 255 22.62 3.12 5.97
N THR A 256 22.05 2.06 5.37
CA THR A 256 20.83 1.43 5.87
C THR A 256 21.04 0.89 7.28
N GLN A 257 22.16 0.21 7.54
CA GLN A 257 22.51 -0.30 8.86
C GLN A 257 22.66 0.81 9.90
N GLU A 258 23.38 1.90 9.56
CA GLU A 258 23.54 3.06 10.44
C GLU A 258 22.17 3.72 10.75
N MET A 259 21.29 3.81 9.76
CA MET A 259 19.93 4.33 9.94
C MET A 259 19.06 3.42 10.80
N GLU A 260 19.19 2.10 10.70
CA GLU A 260 18.48 1.14 11.55
C GLU A 260 18.95 1.23 13.01
N VAL A 261 20.25 1.34 13.25
CA VAL A 261 20.81 1.56 14.60
C VAL A 261 20.31 2.88 15.17
N PHE A 262 20.29 3.95 14.38
CA PHE A 262 19.76 5.24 14.79
C PHE A 262 18.26 5.16 15.13
N LYS A 263 17.44 4.50 14.29
CA LYS A 263 16.01 4.28 14.55
C LYS A 263 15.78 3.48 15.83
N ALA A 264 16.52 2.40 16.05
CA ALA A 264 16.42 1.59 17.25
C ALA A 264 16.75 2.40 18.52
N SER A 265 17.79 3.24 18.45
CA SER A 265 18.14 4.16 19.53
C SER A 265 17.03 5.18 19.82
N ALA A 266 16.47 5.80 18.77
CA ALA A 266 15.38 6.77 18.90
C ALA A 266 14.10 6.14 19.50
N VAL A 267 13.73 4.93 19.07
CA VAL A 267 12.59 4.19 19.64
C VAL A 267 12.82 3.86 21.12
N SER A 268 14.04 3.44 21.48
CA SER A 268 14.40 3.18 22.89
C SER A 268 14.26 4.44 23.76
N GLN A 269 14.77 5.58 23.28
CA GLN A 269 14.63 6.87 23.97
C GLN A 269 13.17 7.30 24.12
N PHE A 270 12.37 7.16 23.06
CA PHE A 270 10.95 7.49 23.09
C PHE A 270 10.19 6.62 24.10
N ASN A 271 10.48 5.31 24.14
CA ASN A 271 9.88 4.40 25.11
C ASN A 271 10.27 4.75 26.55
N ALA A 272 11.52 5.15 26.79
CA ALA A 272 11.96 5.63 28.09
C ALA A 272 11.21 6.91 28.52
N GLN A 273 11.06 7.87 27.62
CA GLN A 273 10.28 9.10 27.85
C GLN A 273 8.80 8.78 28.13
N ARG A 274 8.18 7.91 27.34
CA ARG A 274 6.79 7.47 27.54
C ARG A 274 6.60 6.80 28.90
N LYS A 275 7.56 5.96 29.33
CA LYS A 275 7.53 5.33 30.66
C LYS A 275 7.60 6.37 31.78
N ALA A 276 8.49 7.37 31.65
CA ALA A 276 8.59 8.46 32.61
C ALA A 276 7.30 9.30 32.68
N TYR A 277 6.73 9.63 31.52
CA TYR A 277 5.45 10.34 31.43
C TYR A 277 4.30 9.57 32.10
N ASN A 278 4.18 8.28 31.81
CA ASN A 278 3.15 7.43 32.41
C ASN A 278 3.31 7.34 33.95
N ALA A 279 4.53 7.33 34.47
CA ALA A 279 4.79 7.34 35.90
C ALA A 279 4.29 8.66 36.54
N LEU A 280 4.61 9.81 35.94
CA LEU A 280 4.13 11.12 36.40
C LEU A 280 2.60 11.24 36.30
N PHE A 281 2.00 10.66 35.27
CA PHE A 281 0.54 10.64 35.12
C PHE A 281 -0.12 9.82 36.24
N LYS A 282 0.45 8.66 36.58
CA LYS A 282 -0.02 7.82 37.68
C LYS A 282 0.10 8.54 39.03
N GLU A 283 1.23 9.18 39.30
CA GLU A 283 1.45 9.96 40.52
C GLU A 283 0.42 11.10 40.65
N ASN A 284 0.15 11.83 39.56
CA ASN A 284 -0.89 12.86 39.54
C ASN A 284 -2.29 12.29 39.82
N ALA A 285 -2.62 11.11 39.29
CA ALA A 285 -3.90 10.46 39.58
C ALA A 285 -4.03 10.07 41.05
N GLU A 286 -2.97 9.52 41.65
CA GLU A 286 -2.91 9.19 43.08
C GLU A 286 -3.03 10.44 43.96
N LEU A 287 -2.35 11.53 43.59
CA LEU A 287 -2.45 12.81 44.29
C LEU A 287 -3.87 13.37 44.23
N LYS A 288 -4.53 13.35 43.05
CA LYS A 288 -5.92 13.75 42.91
C LYS A 288 -6.86 12.92 43.77
N GLN A 289 -6.65 11.60 43.84
CA GLN A 289 -7.44 10.73 44.69
C GLN A 289 -7.24 11.06 46.17
N ARG A 290 -6.00 11.28 46.62
CA ARG A 290 -5.71 11.72 48.00
C ARG A 290 -6.38 13.04 48.32
N LEU A 291 -6.30 14.02 47.42
CA LEU A 291 -6.93 15.32 47.59
C LEU A 291 -8.46 15.21 47.66
N SER A 292 -9.05 14.36 46.81
CA SER A 292 -10.48 14.05 46.86
C SER A 292 -10.89 13.40 48.18
N ASN A 293 -10.08 12.50 48.73
CA ASN A 293 -10.39 11.83 50.00
C ASN A 293 -10.30 12.80 51.19
N VAL A 294 -9.39 13.77 51.14
CA VAL A 294 -9.26 14.82 52.17
C VAL A 294 -10.37 15.88 52.03
N ALA A 295 -10.91 16.07 50.83
CA ALA A 295 -11.91 17.10 50.54
C ALA A 295 -13.37 16.70 50.87
N ILE A 296 -13.68 15.42 51.14
CA ILE A 296 -15.01 15.03 51.64
C ILE A 296 -15.07 15.40 53.13
N GLN A 297 -15.45 16.64 53.41
CA GLN A 297 -15.71 17.10 54.77
C GLN A 297 -16.97 16.41 55.32
N ASP A 298 -17.07 16.22 56.64
CA ASP A 298 -18.25 15.65 57.31
C ASP A 298 -19.56 16.34 56.90
N LYS A 299 -19.47 17.63 56.50
CA LYS A 299 -20.57 18.41 55.93
C LYS A 299 -21.18 17.79 54.67
N ASP A 300 -20.37 17.24 53.77
CA ASP A 300 -20.84 16.59 52.53
C ASP A 300 -21.50 15.23 52.82
N ILE A 301 -21.10 14.54 53.90
CA ILE A 301 -21.77 13.32 54.35
C ILE A 301 -23.15 13.68 54.92
N ALA A 302 -23.21 14.67 55.81
CA ALA A 302 -24.47 15.15 56.36
C ALA A 302 -25.43 15.61 55.25
N ASP A 303 -24.95 16.43 54.30
CA ASP A 303 -25.77 16.91 53.19
C ASP A 303 -26.34 15.77 52.34
N ARG A 304 -25.54 14.75 52.02
CA ARG A 304 -26.03 13.57 51.30
C ARG A 304 -27.11 12.81 52.08
N ILE A 305 -26.94 12.65 53.39
CA ILE A 305 -27.96 12.02 54.24
C ILE A 305 -29.25 12.84 54.23
N ARG A 306 -29.15 14.18 54.36
CA ARG A 306 -30.32 15.07 54.31
C ARG A 306 -31.02 15.02 52.97
N LEU A 307 -30.30 15.11 51.86
CA LEU A 307 -30.90 15.05 50.51
C LEU A 307 -31.55 13.69 50.23
N ARG A 308 -30.97 12.59 50.73
CA ARG A 308 -31.61 11.28 50.65
C ARG A 308 -32.92 11.25 51.43
N ASN A 309 -32.89 11.67 52.69
CA ASN A 309 -34.07 11.72 53.55
C ASN A 309 -35.16 12.58 52.92
N LEU A 310 -34.81 13.73 52.32
CA LEU A 310 -35.77 14.59 51.62
C LEU A 310 -36.56 13.83 50.53
N ILE A 311 -35.87 13.01 49.74
CA ILE A 311 -36.51 12.19 48.70
C ILE A 311 -37.36 11.07 49.33
N ASP A 312 -36.87 10.43 50.39
CA ASP A 312 -37.63 9.41 51.12
C ASP A 312 -38.94 9.97 51.72
N GLN A 313 -38.91 11.19 52.26
CA GLN A 313 -40.10 11.89 52.73
C GLN A 313 -41.05 12.23 51.58
N ALA A 314 -40.54 12.76 50.46
CA ALA A 314 -41.36 13.07 49.29
C ALA A 314 -42.07 11.81 48.76
N GLN A 315 -41.35 10.69 48.64
CA GLN A 315 -41.93 9.41 48.24
C GLN A 315 -42.92 8.86 49.27
N SER A 316 -42.67 9.07 50.56
CA SER A 316 -43.59 8.64 51.61
C SER A 316 -44.92 9.41 51.55
N ARG A 317 -44.85 10.73 51.32
CA ARG A 317 -46.03 11.58 51.10
C ARG A 317 -46.79 11.18 49.84
N LEU A 318 -46.09 10.91 48.74
CA LEU A 318 -46.72 10.40 47.49
C LEU A 318 -47.43 9.07 47.68
N ALA A 319 -46.84 8.11 48.43
CA ALA A 319 -47.51 6.86 48.76
C ALA A 319 -48.80 7.10 49.55
N ALA A 320 -48.77 8.00 50.53
CA ALA A 320 -49.94 8.37 51.29
C ALA A 320 -51.03 9.03 50.42
N ALA A 321 -50.65 9.98 49.56
CA ALA A 321 -51.56 10.66 48.63
C ALA A 321 -52.18 9.71 47.59
N ALA A 322 -51.48 8.64 47.23
CA ALA A 322 -51.97 7.57 46.36
C ALA A 322 -52.79 6.51 47.12
N GLU A 323 -52.96 6.67 48.44
CA GLU A 323 -53.62 5.70 49.32
C GLU A 323 -53.02 4.29 49.24
N LEU A 324 -51.70 4.19 49.06
CA LEU A 324 -51.01 2.91 49.03
C LEU A 324 -50.84 2.37 50.46
N GLU A 325 -51.20 1.10 50.68
CA GLU A 325 -50.99 0.45 51.96
C GLU A 325 -49.48 0.32 52.27
N PRO A 326 -48.99 0.88 53.40
CA PRO A 326 -47.58 0.83 53.73
C PRO A 326 -47.09 -0.60 53.91
N LEU A 327 -46.10 -1.00 53.11
CA LEU A 327 -45.40 -2.26 53.28
C LEU A 327 -44.61 -2.24 54.60
N ILE A 328 -44.76 -3.33 55.37
CA ILE A 328 -44.01 -3.57 56.59
C ILE A 328 -42.58 -3.96 56.18
N GLY A 329 -41.60 -3.13 56.53
CA GLY A 329 -40.19 -3.39 56.29
C GLY A 329 -39.65 -4.53 57.18
N PRO A 330 -38.38 -4.95 56.97
CA PRO A 330 -37.74 -6.02 57.75
C PRO A 330 -37.71 -5.74 59.26
N ASP A 331 -37.76 -4.47 59.66
CA ASP A 331 -37.78 -4.04 61.06
C ASP A 331 -39.20 -4.01 61.66
N ASN A 332 -40.20 -4.59 60.98
CA ASN A 332 -41.62 -4.51 61.32
C ASN A 332 -42.21 -3.09 61.37
N LEU A 333 -41.52 -2.10 60.79
CA LEU A 333 -42.00 -0.73 60.67
C LEU A 333 -42.55 -0.46 59.26
N PRO A 334 -43.67 0.29 59.12
CA PRO A 334 -44.17 0.69 57.82
C PRO A 334 -43.12 1.56 57.09
N ASN A 335 -42.84 1.24 55.82
CA ASN A 335 -41.95 2.03 54.98
C ASN A 335 -42.70 2.56 53.74
N PRO A 336 -43.38 3.72 53.86
CA PRO A 336 -44.14 4.30 52.77
C PRO A 336 -43.27 4.65 51.55
N SER A 337 -42.01 5.08 51.77
CA SER A 337 -41.07 5.37 50.67
C SER A 337 -40.74 4.12 49.82
N LEU A 338 -40.61 2.96 50.46
CA LEU A 338 -40.38 1.69 49.77
C LEU A 338 -41.65 1.22 49.07
N THR A 339 -42.81 1.43 49.70
CA THR A 339 -44.13 1.16 49.14
C THR A 339 -44.34 1.91 47.83
N TRP A 340 -44.05 3.22 47.82
CA TRP A 340 -44.06 4.03 46.60
C TRP A 340 -43.19 3.39 45.51
N ARG A 341 -41.92 3.09 45.82
CA ARG A 341 -40.99 2.53 44.83
C ARG A 341 -41.43 1.18 44.29
N LEU A 342 -41.94 0.30 45.15
CA LEU A 342 -42.41 -1.03 44.76
C LEU A 342 -43.70 -0.97 43.94
N SER A 343 -44.60 -0.03 44.23
CA SER A 343 -45.79 0.20 43.41
C SER A 343 -45.45 0.59 41.96
N LEU A 344 -44.31 1.25 41.76
CA LEU A 344 -43.79 1.60 40.44
C LEU A 344 -42.89 0.51 39.83
N THR A 345 -42.61 -0.57 40.56
CA THR A 345 -41.73 -1.65 40.11
C THR A 345 -42.54 -2.66 39.29
N GLY A 346 -42.13 -2.92 38.05
CA GLY A 346 -42.80 -3.87 37.14
C GLY A 346 -43.35 -3.26 35.86
N VAL A 347 -43.37 -1.93 35.73
CA VAL A 347 -43.88 -1.23 34.54
C VAL A 347 -42.83 -1.12 33.43
N SER A 348 -41.63 -0.63 33.76
CA SER A 348 -40.47 -0.55 32.87
C SER A 348 -39.23 -0.07 33.64
N LEU A 349 -38.03 -0.32 33.11
CA LEU A 349 -36.80 0.37 33.53
C LEU A 349 -36.69 1.79 32.92
N GLU A 350 -37.49 2.07 31.89
CA GLU A 350 -37.55 3.39 31.25
C GLU A 350 -38.32 4.39 32.12
N GLU A 351 -37.86 5.65 32.13
CA GLU A 351 -38.39 6.70 33.00
C GLU A 351 -39.84 7.10 32.65
N ASP A 352 -40.14 7.30 31.37
CA ASP A 352 -41.44 7.86 30.94
C ASP A 352 -42.64 6.92 31.22
N PRO A 353 -42.58 5.61 30.93
CA PRO A 353 -43.66 4.69 31.31
C PRO A 353 -43.91 4.66 32.81
N ARG A 354 -42.84 4.78 33.60
CA ARG A 354 -42.92 4.77 35.07
C ARG A 354 -43.57 6.04 35.61
N ILE A 355 -43.23 7.21 35.05
CA ILE A 355 -43.90 8.48 35.38
C ILE A 355 -45.38 8.43 34.98
N GLY A 356 -45.68 7.87 33.80
CA GLY A 356 -47.06 7.67 33.34
C GLY A 356 -47.86 6.80 34.31
N HIS A 357 -47.29 5.70 34.79
CA HIS A 357 -47.92 4.84 35.78
C HIS A 357 -48.09 5.55 37.14
N ALA A 358 -47.08 6.29 37.59
CA ALA A 358 -47.18 7.07 38.83
C ALA A 358 -48.31 8.11 38.77
N LYS A 359 -48.53 8.78 37.63
CA LYS A 359 -49.67 9.70 37.43
C LYS A 359 -51.01 8.95 37.43
N ALA A 360 -51.06 7.74 36.88
CA ALA A 360 -52.26 6.93 36.88
C ALA A 360 -52.71 6.54 38.30
N LEU A 361 -51.79 6.38 39.25
CA LEU A 361 -52.13 6.13 40.67
C LEU A 361 -52.95 7.27 41.31
N PHE A 362 -52.89 8.48 40.75
CA PHE A 362 -53.59 9.66 41.26
C PHE A 362 -54.84 10.05 40.46
N ALA A 363 -55.13 9.40 39.33
CA ALA A 363 -56.16 9.84 38.38
C ALA A 363 -57.56 10.01 38.99
N ASP A 364 -57.90 9.17 39.97
CA ASP A 364 -59.20 9.18 40.67
C ASP A 364 -59.10 9.72 42.11
N LYS A 365 -57.96 10.27 42.50
CA LYS A 365 -57.69 10.72 43.88
C LYS A 365 -57.88 12.23 44.01
N ASN A 366 -58.47 12.65 45.13
CA ASN A 366 -58.63 14.08 45.44
C ASN A 366 -57.34 14.61 46.08
N LEU A 367 -56.36 14.97 45.24
CA LEU A 367 -55.09 15.54 45.70
C LEU A 367 -55.27 16.91 46.33
N ASP A 368 -54.57 17.13 47.44
CA ASP A 368 -54.42 18.47 48.01
C ASP A 368 -53.64 19.40 47.06
N GLU A 369 -53.65 20.70 47.34
CA GLU A 369 -53.00 21.69 46.47
C GLU A 369 -51.48 21.49 46.36
N GLN A 370 -50.83 21.01 47.42
CA GLN A 370 -49.38 20.78 47.46
C GLN A 370 -48.99 19.51 46.70
N ASP A 371 -49.75 18.42 46.86
CA ASP A 371 -49.60 17.17 46.12
C ASP A 371 -49.79 17.41 44.62
N ARG A 372 -50.82 18.17 44.25
CA ARG A 372 -51.07 18.54 42.85
C ARG A 372 -49.92 19.37 42.27
N ALA A 373 -49.49 20.42 42.98
CA ALA A 373 -48.38 21.25 42.54
C ALA A 373 -47.07 20.45 42.38
N PHE A 374 -46.82 19.50 43.27
CA PHE A 374 -45.63 18.64 43.18
C PHE A 374 -45.70 17.67 41.99
N VAL A 375 -46.85 17.03 41.74
CA VAL A 375 -47.05 16.12 40.59
C VAL A 375 -46.94 16.87 39.24
N GLU A 376 -47.29 18.15 39.21
CA GLU A 376 -47.11 19.03 38.04
C GLU A 376 -45.65 19.45 37.83
N SER A 377 -44.82 19.47 38.89
CA SER A 377 -43.38 19.73 38.79
C SER A 377 -42.67 18.58 38.07
N THR A 378 -42.45 18.76 36.77
CA THR A 378 -41.99 17.71 35.85
C THR A 378 -40.66 17.07 36.32
N GLN A 379 -39.68 17.87 36.73
CA GLN A 379 -38.36 17.38 37.13
C GLN A 379 -38.37 16.73 38.53
N ALA A 380 -39.04 17.35 39.50
CA ALA A 380 -39.10 16.84 40.86
C ALA A 380 -39.92 15.54 40.95
N PHE A 381 -41.08 15.50 40.29
CA PHE A 381 -41.91 14.30 40.24
C PHE A 381 -41.21 13.15 39.49
N ARG A 382 -40.55 13.45 38.35
CA ARG A 382 -39.71 12.48 37.64
C ARG A 382 -38.66 11.88 38.57
N HIS A 383 -37.94 12.70 39.34
CA HIS A 383 -36.94 12.22 40.28
C HIS A 383 -37.51 11.39 41.43
N ALA A 384 -38.69 11.75 41.95
CA ALA A 384 -39.39 10.94 42.95
C ALA A 384 -39.84 9.57 42.40
N CYS A 385 -40.02 9.45 41.09
CA CYS A 385 -40.38 8.19 40.43
C CYS A 385 -39.18 7.29 40.13
N LEU A 386 -37.92 7.76 40.11
CA LEU A 386 -36.78 6.94 39.72
C LEU A 386 -36.51 5.76 40.68
N PHE A 387 -36.12 4.61 40.11
CA PHE A 387 -35.74 3.41 40.89
C PHE A 387 -34.51 3.67 41.76
N THR A 388 -33.50 4.26 41.14
CA THR A 388 -32.23 4.65 41.75
C THR A 388 -32.11 6.15 41.68
N SER A 389 -32.29 6.80 42.82
CA SER A 389 -31.91 8.21 42.94
C SER A 389 -30.39 8.32 43.05
N LYS A 390 -29.77 9.23 42.29
CA LYS A 390 -28.34 9.57 42.41
C LYS A 390 -27.95 10.06 43.83
N PHE A 391 -28.95 10.45 44.62
CA PHE A 391 -28.82 10.86 46.01
C PHE A 391 -28.85 9.69 47.00
N ARG A 392 -29.16 8.45 46.57
CA ARG A 392 -29.14 7.25 47.40
C ARG A 392 -27.81 6.51 47.25
N LYS A 393 -27.04 6.41 48.34
CA LYS A 393 -26.05 5.34 48.54
C LYS A 393 -26.59 4.37 49.57
N GLY A 394 -26.22 3.08 49.50
CA GLY A 394 -26.65 2.08 50.49
C GLY A 394 -26.25 2.48 51.92
N GLY A 395 -27.19 2.39 52.85
CA GLY A 395 -27.02 2.77 54.27
C GLY A 395 -28.37 2.92 54.97
N ASN A 396 -28.40 2.96 56.30
CA ASN A 396 -29.62 3.00 57.12
C ASN A 396 -30.59 4.10 56.69
N ASP A 397 -31.86 3.72 56.56
CA ASP A 397 -32.96 4.61 56.22
C ASP A 397 -33.37 5.41 57.46
N LEU A 398 -32.73 6.56 57.68
CA LEU A 398 -33.20 7.54 58.65
C LEU A 398 -34.44 8.23 58.06
N HIS A 399 -35.62 7.84 58.52
CA HIS A 399 -36.91 8.40 58.13
C HIS A 399 -37.38 9.56 59.03
N GLN A 400 -36.48 10.15 59.83
CA GLN A 400 -36.86 11.22 60.74
C GLN A 400 -37.04 12.53 59.98
N LEU A 401 -38.23 13.14 60.06
CA LEU A 401 -38.47 14.47 59.52
C LEU A 401 -37.54 15.48 60.23
N MET A 402 -36.80 16.27 59.45
CA MET A 402 -35.93 17.33 59.95
C MET A 402 -36.57 18.69 59.74
N GLU A 403 -36.04 19.72 60.41
CA GLU A 403 -36.49 21.09 60.21
C GLU A 403 -36.18 21.57 58.79
N ARG A 404 -37.08 22.41 58.24
CA ARG A 404 -36.93 22.96 56.88
C ARG A 404 -35.58 23.66 56.68
N ALA A 405 -35.08 24.36 57.70
CA ALA A 405 -33.81 25.08 57.66
C ALA A 405 -32.62 24.15 57.39
N ASP A 406 -32.61 22.95 57.98
CA ASP A 406 -31.53 21.97 57.78
C ASP A 406 -31.53 21.41 56.35
N TYR A 407 -32.71 21.09 55.81
CA TYR A 407 -32.81 20.69 54.42
C TYR A 407 -32.42 21.82 53.48
N LEU A 408 -32.89 23.05 53.73
CA LEU A 408 -32.60 24.21 52.89
C LEU A 408 -31.09 24.45 52.77
N LEU A 409 -30.37 24.44 53.89
CA LEU A 409 -28.92 24.61 53.90
C LEU A 409 -28.19 23.52 53.09
N SER A 410 -28.64 22.26 53.19
CA SER A 410 -28.07 21.16 52.40
C SER A 410 -28.41 21.26 50.91
N VAL A 411 -29.64 21.68 50.57
CA VAL A 411 -30.08 21.91 49.19
C VAL A 411 -29.29 23.06 48.57
N GLU A 412 -29.17 24.20 49.25
CA GLU A 412 -28.41 25.36 48.76
C GLU A 412 -26.94 24.99 48.48
N ARG A 413 -26.27 24.32 49.42
CA ARG A 413 -24.87 23.86 49.22
C ARG A 413 -24.73 22.87 48.08
N HIS A 414 -25.70 21.99 47.88
CA HIS A 414 -25.69 21.04 46.78
C HIS A 414 -25.94 21.71 45.44
N VAL A 415 -26.92 22.61 45.37
CA VAL A 415 -27.25 23.38 44.17
C VAL A 415 -26.11 24.32 43.77
N GLU A 416 -25.39 24.91 44.73
CA GLU A 416 -24.19 25.70 44.45
C GLU A 416 -23.14 24.87 43.67
N LYS A 417 -22.97 23.60 44.05
CA LYS A 417 -22.07 22.67 43.33
C LYS A 417 -22.70 22.17 42.03
N HIS A 418 -24.02 21.96 42.00
CA HIS A 418 -24.78 21.30 40.93
C HIS A 418 -26.05 22.10 40.58
N PRO A 419 -25.95 23.21 39.83
CA PRO A 419 -27.07 24.13 39.61
C PRO A 419 -28.29 23.52 38.91
N ALA A 420 -28.07 22.49 38.08
CA ALA A 420 -29.15 21.76 37.40
C ALA A 420 -30.11 21.04 38.35
N ASP A 421 -29.71 20.81 39.62
CA ASP A 421 -30.52 20.11 40.61
C ASP A 421 -31.50 21.04 41.34
N ALA A 422 -31.43 22.35 41.11
CA ALA A 422 -32.31 23.34 41.74
C ALA A 422 -33.79 23.07 41.45
N GLU A 423 -34.12 22.79 40.18
CA GLU A 423 -35.50 22.50 39.71
C GLU A 423 -36.07 21.19 40.27
N ILE A 424 -35.23 20.37 40.90
CA ILE A 424 -35.62 19.10 41.50
C ILE A 424 -35.75 19.27 43.02
N LEU A 425 -34.71 19.80 43.65
CA LEU A 425 -34.57 19.78 45.11
C LEU A 425 -35.40 20.85 45.81
N PHE A 426 -35.54 22.05 45.24
CA PHE A 426 -36.39 23.09 45.85
C PHE A 426 -37.88 22.70 45.85
N PRO A 427 -38.47 22.22 44.74
CA PRO A 427 -39.84 21.74 44.78
C PRO A 427 -40.04 20.53 45.71
N MET A 428 -39.05 19.64 45.83
CA MET A 428 -39.09 18.56 46.84
C MET A 428 -39.05 19.09 48.27
N LEU A 429 -38.23 20.11 48.53
CA LEU A 429 -38.16 20.78 49.82
C LEU A 429 -39.50 21.41 50.19
N ASP A 430 -40.09 22.19 49.29
CA ASP A 430 -41.37 22.84 49.53
C ASP A 430 -42.51 21.84 49.67
N TYR A 431 -42.43 20.70 48.99
CA TYR A 431 -43.40 19.61 49.10
C TYR A 431 -43.32 18.86 50.44
N VAL A 432 -42.12 18.61 50.95
CA VAL A 432 -41.93 17.90 52.23
C VAL A 432 -42.08 18.84 53.42
N CYS A 433 -41.61 20.08 53.29
CA CYS A 433 -41.59 21.12 54.31
C CYS A 433 -42.13 22.43 53.72
N PRO A 434 -43.46 22.56 53.55
CA PRO A 434 -44.06 23.76 52.99
C PRO A 434 -43.76 24.97 53.85
N LEU A 435 -43.62 26.14 53.21
CA LEU A 435 -43.56 27.42 53.92
C LEU A 435 -44.93 27.63 54.60
N THR A 436 -44.98 27.41 55.90
CA THR A 436 -46.13 27.83 56.69
C THR A 436 -46.07 29.35 56.82
N ASP A 437 -46.77 30.08 55.94
CA ASP A 437 -46.89 31.55 55.98
C ASP A 437 -47.55 32.08 57.28
N SER A 438 -47.96 31.19 58.18
CA SER A 438 -48.62 31.53 59.43
C SER A 438 -47.63 31.55 60.59
N GLY A 439 -47.15 32.75 60.91
CA GLY A 439 -46.74 33.13 62.27
C GLY A 439 -47.88 33.07 63.31
N THR A 440 -48.86 32.18 63.16
CA THR A 440 -49.76 31.78 64.25
C THR A 440 -49.18 30.53 64.88
N ALA A 441 -48.36 30.75 65.89
CA ALA A 441 -47.88 29.73 66.80
C ALA A 441 -49.06 28.94 67.39
N ASN A 442 -49.43 27.84 66.75
CA ASN A 442 -50.11 26.76 67.46
C ASN A 442 -49.09 26.17 68.43
N LYS A 443 -49.19 26.61 69.70
CA LYS A 443 -48.70 25.87 70.87
C LYS A 443 -49.36 24.50 70.84
N SER A 444 -48.75 23.57 70.11
CA SER A 444 -48.94 22.14 70.29
C SER A 444 -48.25 21.74 71.58
N ASP A 445 -48.90 20.88 72.33
CA ASP A 445 -48.57 20.48 73.68
C ASP A 445 -47.09 20.13 73.88
N THR A 446 -46.55 20.62 74.98
CA THR A 446 -45.27 20.23 75.57
C THR A 446 -45.13 18.72 75.51
N PRO A 447 -44.15 18.15 74.79
CA PRO A 447 -43.81 16.74 74.94
C PRO A 447 -43.45 16.51 76.40
N GLY A 448 -44.16 15.60 77.07
CA GLY A 448 -43.78 15.16 78.41
C GLY A 448 -42.32 14.73 78.41
N ASP A 449 -41.60 15.11 79.47
CA ASP A 449 -40.19 14.78 79.69
C ASP A 449 -39.88 13.35 79.22
N PRO A 450 -38.91 13.16 78.31
CA PRO A 450 -38.48 11.82 77.97
C PRO A 450 -37.96 11.17 79.27
N GLY A 451 -38.61 10.06 79.64
CA GLY A 451 -38.18 9.24 80.76
C GLY A 451 -36.69 8.95 80.63
N ARG A 452 -35.97 9.13 81.75
CA ARG A 452 -34.54 8.83 81.89
C ARG A 452 -34.19 7.53 81.14
N PRO A 453 -33.16 7.53 80.27
CA PRO A 453 -32.64 6.30 79.71
C PRO A 453 -32.28 5.34 80.84
N GLY A 454 -32.82 4.12 80.80
CA GLY A 454 -32.38 3.05 81.67
C GLY A 454 -30.90 2.77 81.44
N GLU A 455 -30.18 2.43 82.52
CA GLU A 455 -28.76 2.11 82.48
C GLU A 455 -28.47 0.99 81.45
N PRO A 456 -27.39 1.12 80.64
CA PRO A 456 -26.99 0.06 79.72
C PRO A 456 -26.72 -1.23 80.48
N GLY A 457 -27.39 -2.32 80.09
CA GLY A 457 -27.08 -3.66 80.58
C GLY A 457 -25.62 -4.03 80.24
N THR A 458 -24.93 -4.59 81.22
CA THR A 458 -23.57 -5.12 81.09
C THR A 458 -23.48 -6.11 79.92
N PRO A 459 -22.52 -5.97 78.99
CA PRO A 459 -22.35 -6.93 77.91
C PRO A 459 -22.05 -8.31 78.48
N LYS A 460 -22.83 -9.33 78.09
CA LYS A 460 -22.46 -10.73 78.32
C LYS A 460 -21.23 -11.08 77.48
N GLU A 461 -20.37 -11.90 78.05
CA GLU A 461 -19.11 -12.38 77.49
C GLU A 461 -19.24 -12.85 76.03
N ALA A 462 -18.22 -12.53 75.24
CA ALA A 462 -18.06 -13.01 73.89
C ALA A 462 -17.93 -14.54 73.89
N GLY A 463 -18.82 -15.22 73.18
CA GLY A 463 -18.65 -16.64 72.85
C GLY A 463 -17.38 -16.85 72.05
N THR A 464 -16.64 -17.90 72.44
CA THR A 464 -15.46 -18.41 71.75
C THR A 464 -15.78 -18.72 70.28
N PRO A 465 -14.94 -18.31 69.31
CA PRO A 465 -15.09 -18.74 67.92
C PRO A 465 -14.91 -20.26 67.83
N GLY A 466 -15.86 -20.94 67.20
CA GLY A 466 -15.75 -22.36 66.85
C GLY A 466 -14.62 -22.60 65.85
N GLU A 467 -14.02 -23.78 65.94
CA GLU A 467 -12.98 -24.29 65.04
C GLU A 467 -13.44 -24.26 63.58
N ALA A 468 -12.51 -23.91 62.70
CA ALA A 468 -12.71 -23.95 61.26
C ALA A 468 -12.65 -25.41 60.78
N ASP A 469 -13.73 -25.87 60.16
CA ASP A 469 -13.72 -27.13 59.43
C ASP A 469 -12.79 -27.05 58.22
N THR A 470 -12.03 -28.12 58.08
CA THR A 470 -11.07 -28.39 57.01
C THR A 470 -11.83 -28.60 55.69
N PRO A 471 -11.56 -27.84 54.60
CA PRO A 471 -12.10 -28.21 53.30
C PRO A 471 -11.32 -29.42 52.76
N GLU A 472 -12.01 -30.55 52.64
CA GLU A 472 -11.56 -31.71 51.90
C GLU A 472 -11.23 -31.36 50.44
N ALA A 473 -10.18 -32.01 49.95
CA ALA A 473 -9.78 -32.01 48.56
C ALA A 473 -10.89 -32.62 47.67
N SER A 474 -11.06 -32.07 46.46
CA SER A 474 -11.03 -32.79 45.18
C SER A 474 -11.78 -32.02 44.09
N GLY A 475 -11.12 -31.85 42.94
CA GLY A 475 -11.70 -31.29 41.74
C GLY A 475 -10.65 -31.17 40.65
N GLU A 476 -10.39 -32.27 39.95
CA GLU A 476 -9.52 -32.36 38.78
C GLU A 476 -9.92 -31.33 37.72
N PHE A 477 -8.96 -30.51 37.29
CA PHE A 477 -9.11 -29.67 36.11
C PHE A 477 -9.00 -30.53 34.86
N GLY A 478 -10.08 -30.55 34.08
CA GLY A 478 -10.13 -31.16 32.75
C GLY A 478 -9.11 -30.55 31.80
N THR A 479 -8.57 -31.40 30.94
CA THR A 479 -7.66 -31.06 29.85
C THR A 479 -8.30 -30.13 28.83
N PRO A 480 -7.58 -29.10 28.32
CA PRO A 480 -8.06 -28.28 27.22
C PRO A 480 -8.16 -29.09 25.93
N THR A 481 -9.31 -29.02 25.28
CA THR A 481 -9.58 -29.57 23.94
C THR A 481 -8.86 -28.76 22.86
N GLU A 482 -8.48 -29.45 21.79
CA GLU A 482 -7.73 -28.94 20.64
C GLU A 482 -8.38 -27.71 19.97
N PRO A 483 -7.60 -26.71 19.54
CA PRO A 483 -8.07 -25.65 18.66
C PRO A 483 -8.45 -26.21 17.28
N GLY A 484 -9.65 -25.87 16.83
CA GLY A 484 -10.20 -26.26 15.54
C GLY A 484 -9.35 -25.87 14.33
N ALA A 485 -9.49 -26.69 13.30
CA ALA A 485 -8.84 -26.60 12.00
C ALA A 485 -8.85 -25.17 11.41
N SER A 486 -7.67 -24.72 11.03
CA SER A 486 -7.44 -23.48 10.29
C SER A 486 -8.07 -23.59 8.90
N GLY A 487 -8.82 -22.55 8.53
CA GLY A 487 -9.53 -22.45 7.27
C GLY A 487 -8.63 -22.54 6.03
N GLU A 488 -9.23 -23.06 4.96
CA GLU A 488 -8.68 -23.14 3.62
C GLU A 488 -8.18 -21.78 3.12
N TYR A 489 -6.90 -21.72 2.79
CA TYR A 489 -6.31 -20.62 2.03
C TYR A 489 -6.86 -20.63 0.60
N ARG A 490 -7.53 -19.54 0.21
CA ARG A 490 -7.85 -19.27 -1.19
C ARG A 490 -6.56 -19.10 -2.00
N ASN A 491 -6.54 -19.81 -3.12
CA ASN A 491 -5.53 -19.77 -4.17
C ASN A 491 -5.42 -18.34 -4.77
N PRO A 492 -4.23 -17.72 -4.87
CA PRO A 492 -4.07 -16.45 -5.58
C PRO A 492 -4.20 -16.67 -7.10
N GLU A 493 -4.99 -15.80 -7.73
CA GLU A 493 -5.21 -15.75 -9.17
C GLU A 493 -3.90 -15.58 -9.95
N ALA A 494 -3.82 -16.27 -11.09
CA ALA A 494 -2.69 -16.22 -11.99
C ALA A 494 -2.51 -14.81 -12.63
N PRO A 495 -1.25 -14.35 -12.85
CA PRO A 495 -0.97 -13.08 -13.49
C PRO A 495 -1.42 -13.08 -14.96
N GLY A 496 -2.11 -11.99 -15.33
CA GLY A 496 -2.64 -11.75 -16.67
C GLY A 496 -1.59 -11.81 -17.78
N THR A 497 -2.03 -12.35 -18.92
CA THR A 497 -1.24 -12.47 -20.15
C THR A 497 -0.94 -11.09 -20.78
N PRO A 498 0.29 -10.85 -21.27
CA PRO A 498 0.64 -9.60 -21.94
C PRO A 498 -0.08 -9.45 -23.29
N GLY A 499 -0.66 -8.26 -23.51
CA GLY A 499 -1.34 -7.90 -24.76
C GLY A 499 -0.45 -8.03 -25.99
N THR A 500 -1.02 -8.58 -27.05
CA THR A 500 -0.40 -8.68 -28.36
C THR A 500 -0.29 -7.30 -29.01
N SER A 501 0.94 -6.98 -29.39
CA SER A 501 1.30 -5.78 -30.17
C SER A 501 0.64 -5.82 -31.54
N SER A 502 -0.15 -4.79 -31.84
CA SER A 502 -0.65 -4.48 -33.17
C SER A 502 0.49 -4.25 -34.16
N LYS A 503 0.27 -4.76 -35.37
CA LYS A 503 1.12 -4.69 -36.56
C LYS A 503 1.07 -3.25 -37.13
N PRO A 504 2.19 -2.63 -37.53
CA PRO A 504 2.16 -1.36 -38.25
C PRO A 504 1.78 -1.59 -39.72
N ASP A 505 0.87 -0.74 -40.21
CA ASP A 505 0.53 -0.62 -41.61
C ASP A 505 1.74 -0.19 -42.44
N THR A 506 1.83 -0.75 -43.63
CA THR A 506 2.86 -0.48 -44.64
C THR A 506 2.38 0.69 -45.50
N PRO A 507 3.20 1.73 -45.77
CA PRO A 507 2.95 2.67 -46.85
C PRO A 507 3.29 2.07 -48.22
#